data_AF-A0A6B2VDD1-F1
#
_entry.id   AF-A0A6B2VDD1-F1
#
_cell.length_a   1.000
_cell.length_b   1.000
_cell.length_c   1.000
_cell.angle_alpha   90.00
_cell.angle_beta   90.00
_cell.angle_gamma   90.00
#
_symmetry.space_group_name_H-M   'P 1'
#
loop_
_entity.id
_entity.type
_entity.pdbx_description
1 polymer ?
#
loop_
_entity_poly.entity_id
_entity_poly.type
_entity_poly.pdbx_seq_one_letter_code
_entity_poly.pdbx_strand_id
1 'polypeptide(L)' 'MTSRVTLVSPAMSPSLRQARFYDGDSLDDTGAARARAAAGARAAA' A
#
# COMPACT_ATOMS: atom_id res chain seq x y z
N MET A 1 8.01 -26.43 10.76
CA MET A 1 7.67 -25.69 9.53
C MET A 1 7.66 -24.20 9.89
N THR A 2 8.37 -23.35 9.16
CA THR A 2 8.51 -21.91 9.46
C THR A 2 8.00 -21.07 8.30
N SER A 3 7.13 -20.09 8.59
CA SER A 3 6.59 -19.15 7.60
C SER A 3 7.25 -17.79 7.72
N ARG A 4 7.48 -17.14 6.59
CA ARG A 4 7.95 -15.76 6.51
C ARG A 4 6.77 -14.84 6.18
N VAL A 5 6.58 -13.81 7.00
CA VAL A 5 5.52 -12.81 6.83
C VAL A 5 6.16 -11.44 6.73
N THR A 6 5.67 -10.61 5.80
CA THR A 6 6.08 -9.22 5.64
C THR A 6 4.85 -8.34 5.76
N LEU A 7 4.90 -7.36 6.65
CA LEU A 7 3.85 -6.37 6.83
C LEU A 7 4.21 -5.11 6.04
N VAL A 8 3.24 -4.56 5.31
CA VAL A 8 3.43 -3.38 4.46
C VAL A 8 2.40 -2.33 4.87
N SER A 9 2.84 -1.09 5.05
CA SER A 9 1.95 0.03 5.33
C SER A 9 1.04 0.34 4.13
N PRO A 10 -0.20 0.80 4.36
CA PRO A 10 -1.11 1.15 3.27
C PRO A 10 -0.56 2.31 2.42
N ALA A 11 -0.86 2.28 1.13
CA ALA A 11 -0.65 3.42 0.25
C ALA A 11 -1.67 4.52 0.55
N MET A 12 -1.29 5.79 0.34
CA MET A 12 -2.13 6.93 0.67
C MET A 12 -3.33 7.06 -0.27
N SER A 13 -4.46 7.48 0.30
CA SER A 13 -5.67 7.90 -0.40
C SER A 13 -6.12 9.28 0.14
N PRO A 14 -7.05 9.96 -0.54
CA PRO A 14 -7.63 11.21 -0.04
C PRO A 14 -8.24 11.09 1.36
N SER A 15 -9.02 10.04 1.64
CA SER A 15 -9.63 9.83 2.97
C SER A 15 -8.56 9.64 4.07
N LEU A 16 -7.46 8.93 3.81
CA LEU A 16 -6.36 8.78 4.78
C LEU A 16 -5.66 10.11 5.08
N ARG A 17 -5.43 10.95 4.06
CA ARG A 17 -4.83 12.29 4.22
C ARG A 17 -5.70 13.21 5.09
N GLN A 18 -7.02 13.05 4.97
CA GLN A 18 -8.00 13.83 5.71
C GLN A 18 -8.32 13.24 7.09
N ALA A 19 -7.62 12.18 7.51
CA ALA A 19 -7.90 11.43 8.74
C ALA A 19 -9.37 10.97 8.83
N ARG A 20 -9.94 10.56 7.70
CA ARG A 20 -11.29 9.99 7.58
C ARG A 20 -11.23 8.47 7.45
N PHE A 21 -12.37 7.83 7.70
CA PHE A 21 -12.55 6.42 7.34
C PHE A 21 -12.47 6.23 5.83
N TYR A 22 -11.92 5.09 5.41
CA TYR A 22 -11.88 4.71 4.01
C TYR A 22 -13.30 4.52 3.48
N ASP A 23 -13.59 5.19 2.37
CA ASP A 23 -14.91 5.25 1.73
C ASP A 23 -14.91 4.65 0.32
N GLY A 24 -13.82 3.98 -0.08
CA GLY A 24 -13.69 3.39 -1.42
C GLY A 24 -12.90 4.25 -2.41
N ASP A 25 -12.34 5.37 -1.97
CA ASP A 25 -11.49 6.23 -2.79
C ASP A 25 -10.30 5.48 -3.40
N SER A 26 -9.95 5.85 -4.63
CA SER A 26 -8.72 5.39 -5.25
C SER A 26 -7.47 5.92 -4.51
N LEU A 27 -6.34 5.23 -4.68
CA LEU A 27 -5.05 5.71 -4.18
C LEU A 27 -4.66 7.04 -4.83
N ASP A 28 -3.87 7.85 -4.13
CA ASP A 28 -3.18 8.97 -4.77
C ASP A 28 -2.08 8.47 -5.73
N ASP A 29 -1.70 9.27 -6.72
CA ASP A 29 -0.74 8.84 -7.76
C ASP A 29 0.59 8.37 -7.16
N THR A 30 1.04 9.07 -6.12
CA THR A 30 2.28 8.71 -5.39
C THR A 30 2.12 7.36 -4.66
N GLY A 31 0.98 7.12 -4.02
CA GLY A 31 0.63 5.89 -3.34
C GLY A 31 0.52 4.72 -4.32
N ALA A 32 -0.11 4.94 -5.47
CA ALA A 32 -0.21 3.93 -6.53
C ALA A 32 1.18 3.57 -7.09
N ALA A 33 2.06 4.54 -7.31
CA ALA A 33 3.44 4.30 -7.74
C ALA A 33 4.23 3.47 -6.70
N ARG A 34 4.13 3.84 -5.41
CA ARG A 34 4.79 3.10 -4.32
C ARG A 34 4.25 1.68 -4.16
N ALA A 35 2.94 1.49 -4.30
CA ALA A 35 2.31 0.18 -4.23
C ALA A 35 2.83 -0.75 -5.34
N ARG A 36 2.95 -0.24 -6.58
CA ARG A 36 3.53 -1.00 -7.70
C ARG A 36 5.00 -1.36 -7.46
N ALA A 37 5.79 -0.42 -6.97
CA ALA A 37 7.19 -0.66 -6.63
C ALA A 37 7.33 -1.75 -5.55
N ALA A 38 6.51 -1.70 -4.49
CA ALA A 38 6.50 -2.69 -3.42
C ALA A 38 6.05 -4.09 -3.91
N ALA A 39 5.06 -4.14 -4.81
CA ALA A 39 4.63 -5.39 -5.45
C ALA A 39 5.77 -6.02 -6.28
N GLY A 40 6.51 -5.21 -7.04
CA GLY A 40 7.69 -5.66 -7.80
C GLY A 40 8.81 -6.17 -6.90
N ALA A 41 9.06 -5.51 -5.76
CA ALA A 41 10.10 -5.92 -4.82
C ALA A 41 9.85 -7.30 -4.18
N ARG A 42 8.58 -7.71 -4.03
CA ARG A 42 8.23 -9.03 -3.47
C ARG A 42 8.44 -10.20 -4.44
N ALA A 43 8.54 -9.95 -5.75
CA ALA A 43 8.90 -10.98 -6.73
C ALA A 43 10.43 -11.20 -6.80
N ALA A 44 11.22 -10.27 -6.30
CA ALA A 44 12.69 -10.28 -6.40
C ALA A 44 13.40 -10.86 -5.15
N ALA A 45 12.65 -11.37 -4.16
CA ALA A 45 13.16 -11.90 -2.88
C ALA A 45 12.62 -13.30 -2.59
#